data_AF-A0A4R4M9C2-F1
#
_entry.id   AF-A0A4R4M9C2-F1
#
_cell.length_a   1.000
_cell.length_b   1.000
_cell.length_c   1.000
_cell.angle_alpha   90.00
_cell.angle_beta   90.00
_cell.angle_gamma   90.00
#
_symmetry.space_group_name_H-M   'P 1'
#
loop_
_entity.id
_entity.type
_entity.pdbx_description
1 polymer ?
#
loop_
_entity_poly.entity_id
_entity_poly.type
_entity_poly.pdbx_seq_one_letter_code
_entity_poly.pdbx_strand_id
1 'polypeptide(L)'
;MKARIKLGMTALATAAALVAVVPGSGSADAVQLKAYGISSDGTLMAAFKTDTPQVLDWVRNPVGLVTDTALIGIDFRVQDGKLYAVGNHGGIYTVSLAAGSECTLTKVSQLTVALKGTYFGVDFNPAADRLRVISDAGQNLRHDLNTNTTAIDSPLSATHVTAAAYTNNDLNADTSTTLFDINTDTDQVVIQSPPNNGTLVATGSLGVNAGPNAGLDIYSDLSRGKTISNSAFGTFIPAGGGATFYTVDVLTGAATAVGKFPLAITDVAIALDPN
;
A
#
# COMPACT_ATOMS: atom_id res chain seq x y z
N MET A 1 -81.39 -38.03 5.90
CA MET A 1 -80.43 -38.80 6.72
C MET A 1 -79.21 -39.15 5.89
N LYS A 2 -78.05 -38.53 6.19
CA LYS A 2 -76.69 -39.10 6.13
C LYS A 2 -75.71 -37.96 6.44
N ALA A 3 -75.11 -38.07 7.62
CA ALA A 3 -74.24 -37.09 8.25
C ALA A 3 -72.90 -36.99 7.50
N ARG A 4 -72.38 -35.77 7.34
CA ARG A 4 -71.00 -35.52 6.91
C ARG A 4 -70.12 -35.40 8.16
N ILE A 5 -69.24 -36.38 8.34
CA ILE A 5 -68.19 -36.42 9.35
C ILE A 5 -67.15 -35.35 8.99
N LYS A 6 -66.92 -34.39 9.90
CA LYS A 6 -65.76 -33.49 9.84
C LYS A 6 -64.60 -34.16 10.57
N LEU A 7 -63.55 -34.54 9.84
CA LEU A 7 -62.26 -34.88 10.42
C LEU A 7 -61.55 -33.57 10.80
N GLY A 8 -61.33 -33.36 12.10
CA GLY A 8 -60.44 -32.32 12.60
C GLY A 8 -59.00 -32.82 12.52
N MET A 9 -58.18 -32.19 11.68
CA MET A 9 -56.73 -32.34 11.71
C MET A 9 -56.16 -31.31 12.68
N THR A 10 -55.70 -31.79 13.84
CA THR A 10 -54.92 -31.02 14.80
C THR A 10 -53.50 -30.87 14.25
N ALA A 11 -53.17 -29.70 13.71
CA ALA A 11 -51.79 -29.38 13.34
C ALA A 11 -51.00 -29.03 14.61
N LEU A 12 -50.06 -29.89 15.02
CA LEU A 12 -49.02 -29.53 15.98
C LEU A 12 -48.08 -28.54 15.29
N ALA A 13 -48.08 -27.28 15.73
CA ALA A 13 -47.05 -26.31 15.39
C ALA A 13 -45.82 -26.57 16.27
N THR A 14 -44.80 -27.25 15.72
CA THR A 14 -43.47 -27.27 16.31
C THR A 14 -42.78 -25.93 16.04
N ALA A 15 -42.73 -25.07 17.06
CA ALA A 15 -41.91 -23.86 17.03
C ALA A 15 -40.42 -24.25 17.11
N ALA A 16 -39.75 -24.32 15.95
CA ALA A 16 -38.30 -24.38 15.91
C ALA A 16 -37.75 -22.99 16.26
N ALA A 17 -37.14 -22.86 17.43
CA ALA A 17 -36.40 -21.65 17.80
C ALA A 17 -35.19 -21.51 16.87
N LEU A 18 -35.23 -20.55 15.95
CA LEU A 18 -34.04 -20.10 15.23
C LEU A 18 -33.12 -19.44 16.26
N VAL A 19 -32.04 -20.12 16.65
CA VAL A 19 -30.91 -19.47 17.29
C VAL A 19 -30.21 -18.68 16.21
N ALA A 20 -30.43 -17.36 16.18
CA ALA A 20 -29.59 -16.47 15.40
C ALA A 20 -28.18 -16.55 15.96
N VAL A 21 -27.30 -17.27 15.26
CA VAL A 21 -25.86 -17.16 15.46
C VAL A 21 -25.50 -15.75 15.00
N VAL A 22 -25.37 -14.84 15.96
CA VAL A 22 -24.68 -13.56 15.72
C VAL A 22 -23.24 -13.97 15.38
N PRO A 23 -22.72 -13.66 14.18
CA PRO A 23 -21.30 -13.81 13.95
C PRO A 23 -20.61 -12.95 15.00
N GLY A 24 -19.85 -13.58 15.89
CA GLY A 24 -18.95 -12.83 16.75
C GLY A 24 -18.08 -12.00 15.84
N SER A 25 -18.08 -10.69 16.04
CA SER A 25 -17.05 -9.81 15.51
C SER A 25 -15.74 -10.24 16.16
N GLY A 26 -15.14 -11.29 15.59
CA GLY A 26 -13.73 -11.57 15.75
C GLY A 26 -13.05 -10.32 15.24
N SER A 27 -12.57 -9.50 16.17
CA SER A 27 -11.50 -8.56 15.84
C SER A 27 -10.40 -9.48 15.35
N ALA A 28 -10.16 -9.53 14.04
CA ALA A 28 -8.89 -10.03 13.55
C ALA A 28 -7.86 -9.22 14.34
N ASP A 29 -7.05 -9.88 15.16
CA ASP A 29 -5.98 -9.22 15.89
C ASP A 29 -5.22 -8.37 14.87
N ALA A 30 -5.31 -7.04 14.99
CA ALA A 30 -4.68 -6.15 14.05
C ALA A 30 -3.18 -6.46 14.09
N VAL A 31 -2.64 -6.96 12.98
CA VAL A 31 -1.23 -7.37 12.93
C VAL A 31 -0.39 -6.13 13.23
N GLN A 32 0.37 -6.18 14.31
CA GLN A 32 1.23 -5.08 14.74
C GLN A 32 2.56 -5.15 13.99
N LEU A 33 2.61 -4.52 12.82
CA LEU A 33 3.81 -4.42 11.99
C LEU A 33 4.48 -3.06 12.21
N LYS A 34 5.81 -3.02 12.01
CA LYS A 34 6.55 -1.76 12.00
C LYS A 34 6.39 -1.13 10.62
N ALA A 35 6.01 0.13 10.58
CA ALA A 35 5.85 0.89 9.35
C ALA A 35 6.60 2.21 9.41
N TYR A 36 6.84 2.77 8.24
CA TYR A 36 7.45 4.07 8.02
C TYR A 36 6.58 4.87 7.06
N GLY A 37 6.64 6.19 7.14
CA GLY A 37 5.94 7.05 6.20
C GLY A 37 6.65 8.38 6.03
N ILE A 38 6.28 9.10 4.97
CA ILE A 38 6.74 10.46 4.72
C ILE A 38 5.58 11.45 4.77
N SER A 39 5.86 12.68 5.22
CA SER A 39 4.88 13.76 5.21
C SER A 39 4.51 14.17 3.78
N SER A 40 3.36 14.81 3.63
CA SER A 40 2.81 15.26 2.34
C SER A 40 3.71 16.23 1.57
N ASP A 41 4.58 16.95 2.27
CA ASP A 41 5.59 17.84 1.68
C ASP A 41 6.96 17.15 1.47
N GLY A 42 7.07 15.88 1.85
CA GLY A 42 8.27 15.06 1.72
C GLY A 42 9.43 15.47 2.64
N THR A 43 9.20 16.34 3.63
CA THR A 43 10.26 16.90 4.48
C THR A 43 10.45 16.17 5.81
N LEU A 44 9.50 15.32 6.21
CA LEU A 44 9.58 14.54 7.43
C LEU A 44 9.38 13.07 7.12
N MET A 45 10.09 12.21 7.86
CA MET A 45 9.81 10.80 7.97
C MET A 45 9.25 10.49 9.36
N ALA A 46 8.42 9.47 9.45
CA ALA A 46 7.91 8.92 10.69
C ALA A 46 8.05 7.40 10.72
N ALA A 47 8.12 6.82 11.91
CA ALA A 47 7.80 5.40 12.12
C ALA A 47 6.60 5.26 13.05
N PHE A 48 5.87 4.18 12.88
CA PHE A 48 4.67 3.86 13.63
C PHE A 48 4.39 2.36 13.58
N LYS A 49 3.32 1.94 14.26
CA LYS A 49 2.78 0.59 14.18
C LYS A 49 1.46 0.57 13.43
N THR A 50 1.26 -0.44 12.59
CA THR A 50 0.08 -0.56 11.73
C THR A 50 -1.24 -0.68 12.48
N ASP A 51 -1.23 -1.06 13.76
CA ASP A 51 -2.40 -1.14 14.64
C ASP A 51 -2.68 0.16 15.42
N THR A 52 -1.70 1.07 15.48
CA THR A 52 -1.77 2.31 16.28
C THR A 52 -1.18 3.52 15.53
N PRO A 53 -1.64 3.80 14.29
CA PRO A 53 -1.09 4.88 13.45
C PRO A 53 -1.22 6.29 14.05
N GLN A 54 -2.11 6.48 15.03
CA GLN A 54 -2.25 7.73 15.79
C GLN A 54 -1.06 8.02 16.73
N VAL A 55 -0.20 7.02 16.99
CA VAL A 55 1.01 7.15 17.81
C VAL A 55 2.23 6.94 16.92
N LEU A 56 3.02 8.00 16.73
CA LEU A 56 4.28 7.92 15.98
C LEU A 56 5.43 7.58 16.95
N ASP A 57 6.16 6.51 16.67
CA ASP A 57 7.35 6.10 17.42
C ASP A 57 8.44 7.19 17.38
N TRP A 58 8.56 7.84 16.23
CA TRP A 58 9.38 9.03 16.04
C TRP A 58 8.94 9.81 14.80
N VAL A 59 9.32 11.09 14.76
CA VAL A 59 9.23 11.97 13.60
C VAL A 59 10.58 12.65 13.43
N ARG A 60 11.16 12.61 12.23
CA ARG A 60 12.51 13.10 11.95
C ARG A 60 12.57 13.79 10.59
N ASN A 61 13.36 14.86 10.50
CA ASN A 61 13.79 15.41 9.22
C ASN A 61 14.92 14.52 8.66
N PRO A 62 14.78 13.90 7.47
CA PRO A 62 15.85 13.14 6.86
C PRO A 62 16.98 14.06 6.39
N VAL A 63 18.22 13.75 6.77
CA VAL A 63 19.42 14.53 6.41
C VAL A 63 20.24 13.77 5.37
N GLY A 64 20.75 14.47 4.35
CA GLY A 64 21.64 13.88 3.33
C GLY A 64 21.12 13.90 1.90
N LEU A 65 20.04 14.64 1.63
CA LEU A 65 19.60 14.92 0.26
C LEU A 65 20.69 15.66 -0.53
N VAL A 66 20.86 15.30 -1.80
CA VAL A 66 21.79 15.90 -2.75
C VAL A 66 21.02 16.36 -3.97
N THR A 67 20.84 17.68 -4.10
CA THR A 67 19.99 18.38 -5.08
C THR A 67 18.49 18.27 -4.80
N ASP A 68 18.02 17.09 -4.37
CA ASP A 68 16.64 16.91 -3.92
C ASP A 68 16.34 17.77 -2.68
N THR A 69 15.08 18.19 -2.52
CA THR A 69 14.63 19.01 -1.37
C THR A 69 13.51 18.36 -0.58
N ALA A 70 12.91 17.29 -1.12
CA ALA A 70 11.82 16.54 -0.54
C ALA A 70 11.86 15.10 -1.05
N LEU A 71 11.35 14.17 -0.25
CA LEU A 71 11.08 12.80 -0.66
C LEU A 71 9.73 12.71 -1.37
N ILE A 72 9.64 11.84 -2.37
CA ILE A 72 8.40 11.57 -3.12
C ILE A 72 7.87 10.16 -2.92
N GLY A 73 8.67 9.26 -2.35
CA GLY A 73 8.24 7.91 -2.01
C GLY A 73 9.34 7.11 -1.32
N ILE A 74 8.95 6.10 -0.55
CA ILE A 74 9.83 5.18 0.16
C ILE A 74 9.37 3.73 -0.02
N ASP A 75 10.31 2.79 -0.06
CA ASP A 75 9.98 1.35 -0.05
C ASP A 75 11.20 0.49 0.32
N PHE A 76 10.96 -0.74 0.80
CA PHE A 76 11.99 -1.73 1.08
C PHE A 76 12.41 -2.52 -0.16
N ARG A 77 13.71 -2.54 -0.43
CA ARG A 77 14.27 -3.43 -1.45
C ARG A 77 14.54 -4.81 -0.86
N VAL A 78 13.76 -5.81 -1.27
CA VAL A 78 13.86 -7.20 -0.76
C VAL A 78 15.25 -7.82 -0.97
N GLN A 79 16.00 -7.43 -2.01
CA GLN A 79 17.33 -7.96 -2.33
C GLN A 79 18.38 -7.70 -1.25
N ASP A 80 18.25 -6.62 -0.48
CA ASP A 80 19.21 -6.25 0.57
C ASP A 80 18.57 -5.83 1.90
N GLY A 81 17.23 -5.84 1.96
CA GLY A 81 16.44 -5.55 3.15
C GLY A 81 16.51 -4.10 3.62
N LYS A 82 17.04 -3.17 2.80
CA LYS A 82 17.15 -1.77 3.17
C LYS A 82 15.91 -1.00 2.76
N LEU A 83 15.58 0.02 3.57
CA LEU A 83 14.62 1.04 3.18
C LEU A 83 15.31 2.00 2.19
N TYR A 84 14.63 2.27 1.10
CA TYR A 84 15.03 3.24 0.09
C TYR A 84 14.06 4.41 0.07
N ALA A 85 14.55 5.55 -0.42
CA ALA A 85 13.76 6.75 -0.65
C ALA A 85 14.10 7.34 -2.02
N VAL A 86 13.11 7.93 -2.67
CA VAL A 86 13.28 8.69 -3.91
C VAL A 86 13.01 10.16 -3.64
N GLY A 87 13.89 11.04 -4.09
CA GLY A 87 13.76 12.49 -3.98
C GLY A 87 13.06 13.13 -5.19
N ASN A 88 12.58 14.36 -5.00
CA ASN A 88 11.83 15.14 -6.00
C ASN A 88 12.61 15.59 -7.25
N HIS A 89 13.93 15.39 -7.27
CA HIS A 89 14.81 15.54 -8.44
C HIS A 89 15.35 14.18 -8.92
N GLY A 90 14.75 13.08 -8.45
CA GLY A 90 15.06 11.71 -8.85
C GLY A 90 16.30 11.11 -8.18
N GLY A 91 16.85 11.72 -7.14
CA GLY A 91 17.88 11.05 -6.34
C GLY A 91 17.31 9.80 -5.67
N ILE A 92 18.08 8.71 -5.66
CA ILE A 92 17.70 7.47 -4.98
C ILE A 92 18.64 7.27 -3.80
N TYR A 93 18.08 7.06 -2.62
CA TYR A 93 18.79 7.05 -1.35
C TYR A 93 18.52 5.76 -0.60
N THR A 94 19.53 5.21 0.08
CA THR A 94 19.28 4.29 1.20
C THR A 94 19.04 5.08 2.47
N VAL A 95 18.09 4.63 3.30
CA VAL A 95 17.72 5.25 4.57
C VAL A 95 18.34 4.47 5.73
N SER A 96 19.08 5.15 6.61
CA SER A 96 19.58 4.56 7.85
C SER A 96 18.68 4.94 9.03
N LEU A 97 18.22 3.91 9.76
CA LEU A 97 17.16 4.01 10.76
C LEU A 97 17.59 3.57 12.17
N ALA A 98 18.87 3.75 12.52
CA ALA A 98 19.38 3.34 13.82
C ALA A 98 18.57 3.96 14.98
N ALA A 99 18.22 3.11 15.96
CA ALA A 99 17.45 3.53 17.12
C ALA A 99 18.17 4.69 17.84
N GLY A 100 17.44 5.74 18.19
CA GLY A 100 18.00 6.92 18.85
C GLY A 100 18.96 7.79 18.01
N SER A 101 19.19 7.46 16.73
CA SER A 101 20.07 8.23 15.83
C SER A 101 19.29 9.17 14.90
N GLU A 102 19.96 10.01 14.13
CA GLU A 102 19.32 10.82 13.07
C GLU A 102 18.80 9.93 11.92
N CYS A 103 17.75 10.36 11.21
CA CYS A 103 17.36 9.76 9.95
C CYS A 103 18.33 10.26 8.87
N THR A 104 19.19 9.39 8.35
CA THR A 104 20.22 9.78 7.38
C THR A 104 20.00 9.09 6.04
N LEU A 105 20.16 9.87 4.98
CA LEU A 105 20.04 9.46 3.59
C LEU A 105 21.43 9.40 2.97
N THR A 106 21.73 8.30 2.29
CA THR A 106 22.94 8.18 1.46
C THR A 106 22.50 7.99 0.03
N LYS A 107 22.86 8.93 -0.85
CA LYS A 107 22.55 8.82 -2.28
C LYS A 107 23.33 7.66 -2.89
N VAL A 108 22.62 6.73 -3.50
CA VAL A 108 23.18 5.51 -4.10
C VAL A 108 22.94 5.44 -5.60
N SER A 109 21.93 6.15 -6.12
CA SER A 109 21.66 6.24 -7.55
C SER A 109 20.92 7.55 -7.89
N GLN A 110 20.62 7.71 -9.17
CA GLN A 110 19.91 8.84 -9.75
C GLN A 110 19.02 8.32 -10.89
N LEU A 111 17.76 8.74 -10.92
CA LEU A 111 16.92 8.52 -12.09
C LEU A 111 17.53 9.25 -13.30
N THR A 112 17.76 8.50 -14.38
CA THR A 112 18.32 9.05 -15.64
C THR A 112 17.24 9.68 -16.53
N VAL A 113 15.99 9.62 -16.10
CA VAL A 113 14.82 10.21 -16.74
C VAL A 113 14.17 11.16 -15.74
N ALA A 114 13.84 12.37 -16.18
CA ALA A 114 13.19 13.36 -15.32
C ALA A 114 11.79 12.91 -14.89
N LEU A 115 11.45 13.20 -13.64
CA LEU A 115 10.10 13.03 -13.10
C LEU A 115 9.13 14.00 -13.78
N LYS A 116 7.91 13.53 -14.01
CA LYS A 116 6.79 14.32 -14.54
C LYS A 116 5.59 14.12 -13.64
N GLY A 117 4.90 15.21 -13.28
CA GLY A 117 3.77 15.15 -12.36
C GLY A 117 4.10 15.75 -11.00
N THR A 118 3.17 15.59 -10.06
CA THR A 118 3.21 16.17 -8.71
C THR A 118 3.24 15.08 -7.65
N TYR A 119 2.47 14.01 -7.84
CA TYR A 119 2.28 12.93 -6.87
C TYR A 119 2.75 11.61 -7.48
N PHE A 120 3.42 10.79 -6.68
CA PHE A 120 4.19 9.66 -7.18
C PHE A 120 3.96 8.42 -6.30
N GLY A 121 3.89 7.26 -6.96
CA GLY A 121 4.00 5.95 -6.30
C GLY A 121 5.39 5.36 -6.56
N VAL A 122 6.01 4.80 -5.53
CA VAL A 122 7.37 4.24 -5.57
C VAL A 122 7.37 2.88 -4.89
N ASP A 123 7.83 1.84 -5.59
CA ASP A 123 7.84 0.48 -5.04
C ASP A 123 8.86 -0.43 -5.74
N PHE A 124 9.46 -1.36 -5.03
CA PHE A 124 10.36 -2.36 -5.59
C PHE A 124 9.58 -3.61 -6.00
N ASN A 125 9.78 -4.04 -7.25
CA ASN A 125 9.39 -5.39 -7.64
C ASN A 125 10.43 -6.39 -7.11
N PRO A 126 10.08 -7.27 -6.15
CA PRO A 126 11.03 -8.21 -5.57
C PRO A 126 11.51 -9.28 -6.56
N ALA A 127 10.67 -9.74 -7.48
CA ALA A 127 11.07 -10.72 -8.50
C ALA A 127 11.96 -10.11 -9.59
N ALA A 128 11.70 -8.86 -9.99
CA ALA A 128 12.45 -8.20 -11.06
C ALA A 128 13.71 -7.48 -10.54
N ASP A 129 13.81 -7.20 -9.24
CA ASP A 129 14.80 -6.29 -8.64
C ASP A 129 14.82 -4.94 -9.36
N ARG A 130 13.64 -4.32 -9.49
CA ARG A 130 13.49 -3.02 -10.18
C ARG A 130 12.61 -2.10 -9.36
N LEU A 131 13.04 -0.85 -9.26
CA LEU A 131 12.27 0.24 -8.66
C LEU A 131 11.28 0.77 -9.69
N ARG A 132 9.99 0.64 -9.40
CA ARG A 132 8.89 1.28 -10.14
C ARG A 132 8.71 2.70 -9.60
N VAL A 133 8.54 3.67 -10.51
CA VAL A 133 8.10 5.02 -10.17
C VAL A 133 6.98 5.40 -11.13
N ILE A 134 5.79 5.63 -10.60
CA ILE A 134 4.63 6.12 -11.36
C ILE A 134 4.21 7.51 -10.89
N SER A 135 3.35 8.19 -11.64
CA SER A 135 2.89 9.54 -11.28
C SER A 135 1.45 9.81 -11.68
N ASP A 136 0.84 10.82 -11.05
CA ASP A 136 -0.41 11.46 -11.47
C ASP A 136 -0.43 11.90 -12.96
N ALA A 137 0.73 12.21 -13.56
CA ALA A 137 0.84 12.54 -14.99
C ALA A 137 0.81 11.31 -15.94
N GLY A 138 0.57 10.10 -15.43
CA GLY A 138 0.59 8.85 -16.20
C GLY A 138 1.99 8.36 -16.56
N GLN A 139 3.04 8.93 -15.95
CA GLN A 139 4.41 8.46 -16.11
C GLN A 139 4.57 7.05 -15.52
N ASN A 140 5.38 6.23 -16.19
CA ASN A 140 5.65 4.85 -15.78
C ASN A 140 7.14 4.56 -16.00
N LEU A 141 7.93 4.66 -14.94
CA LEU A 141 9.38 4.46 -14.98
C LEU A 141 9.77 3.18 -14.28
N ARG A 142 10.85 2.56 -14.78
CA ARG A 142 11.48 1.42 -14.13
C ARG A 142 12.98 1.63 -14.03
N HIS A 143 13.49 1.74 -12.82
CA HIS A 143 14.90 1.94 -12.56
C HIS A 143 15.60 0.65 -12.12
N ASP A 144 16.81 0.46 -12.62
CA ASP A 144 17.69 -0.66 -12.30
C ASP A 144 18.91 -0.15 -11.53
N LEU A 145 18.99 -0.46 -10.24
CA LEU A 145 20.12 -0.04 -9.40
C LEU A 145 21.43 -0.76 -9.74
N ASN A 146 21.38 -1.92 -10.41
CA ASN A 146 22.60 -2.63 -10.79
C ASN A 146 23.29 -1.97 -11.98
N THR A 147 22.52 -1.36 -12.88
CA THR A 147 23.04 -0.65 -14.06
C THR A 147 22.96 0.86 -13.94
N ASN A 148 22.29 1.38 -12.92
CA ASN A 148 21.98 2.80 -12.70
C ASN A 148 21.32 3.46 -13.91
N THR A 149 20.34 2.76 -14.50
CA THR A 149 19.57 3.27 -15.65
C THR A 149 18.07 3.25 -15.39
N THR A 150 17.37 4.26 -15.91
CA THR A 150 15.90 4.34 -15.87
C THR A 150 15.32 4.09 -17.26
N ALA A 151 14.51 3.05 -17.39
CA ALA A 151 13.68 2.82 -18.55
C ALA A 151 12.38 3.64 -18.46
N ILE A 152 11.92 4.13 -19.61
CA ILE A 152 10.58 4.69 -19.79
C ILE A 152 9.72 3.57 -20.36
N ASP A 153 8.81 3.03 -19.56
CA ASP A 153 7.83 2.04 -20.01
C ASP A 153 6.65 2.74 -20.70
N SER A 154 5.69 1.97 -21.22
CA SER A 154 4.48 2.56 -21.82
C SER A 154 3.74 3.38 -20.76
N PRO A 155 3.19 4.56 -21.11
CA PRO A 155 2.41 5.38 -20.18
C PRO A 155 1.28 4.58 -19.56
N LEU A 156 0.91 4.95 -18.33
CA LEU A 156 -0.28 4.40 -17.70
C LEU A 156 -1.52 4.68 -18.57
N SER A 157 -2.45 3.73 -18.66
CA SER A 157 -3.68 3.88 -19.43
C SER A 157 -4.69 4.85 -18.79
N ALA A 158 -4.34 5.45 -17.65
CA ALA A 158 -5.05 6.50 -16.96
C ALA A 158 -4.06 7.52 -16.36
N THR A 159 -4.59 8.66 -15.92
CA THR A 159 -3.86 9.67 -15.11
C THR A 159 -4.32 9.60 -13.66
N HIS A 160 -3.73 10.39 -12.78
CA HIS A 160 -4.04 10.45 -11.34
C HIS A 160 -3.88 9.09 -10.64
N VAL A 161 -2.81 8.36 -11.01
CA VAL A 161 -2.43 7.12 -10.35
C VAL A 161 -1.17 7.40 -9.54
N THR A 162 -1.30 7.38 -8.21
CA THR A 162 -0.31 8.03 -7.33
C THR A 162 0.25 7.13 -6.25
N ALA A 163 -0.18 5.88 -6.18
CA ALA A 163 0.36 4.88 -5.26
C ALA A 163 0.51 3.56 -6.02
N ALA A 164 1.53 2.78 -5.69
CA ALA A 164 1.86 1.52 -6.34
C ALA A 164 2.45 0.58 -5.29
N ALA A 165 2.11 -0.72 -5.35
CA ALA A 165 2.68 -1.73 -4.48
C ALA A 165 2.68 -3.12 -5.14
N TYR A 166 3.81 -3.83 -5.07
CA TYR A 166 3.93 -5.21 -5.49
C TYR A 166 3.58 -6.19 -4.36
N THR A 167 2.85 -7.25 -4.70
CA THR A 167 2.67 -8.40 -3.79
C THR A 167 3.92 -9.28 -3.71
N ASN A 168 4.00 -10.13 -2.68
CA ASN A 168 4.98 -11.22 -2.54
C ASN A 168 6.43 -10.71 -2.43
N ASN A 169 6.68 -9.95 -1.37
CA ASN A 169 7.98 -9.42 -0.95
C ASN A 169 8.89 -10.53 -0.40
N ASP A 170 9.24 -11.48 -1.27
CA ASP A 170 10.19 -12.56 -1.04
C ASP A 170 11.12 -12.76 -2.26
N LEU A 171 12.11 -13.65 -2.12
CA LEU A 171 13.04 -14.01 -3.20
C LEU A 171 12.81 -15.44 -3.71
N ASN A 172 11.64 -16.01 -3.46
CA ASN A 172 11.33 -17.38 -3.85
C ASN A 172 11.05 -17.46 -5.36
N ALA A 173 11.66 -18.41 -6.07
CA ALA A 173 11.44 -18.53 -7.52
C ALA A 173 10.03 -19.04 -7.89
N ASP A 174 9.30 -19.63 -6.94
CA ASP A 174 7.94 -20.16 -7.14
C ASP A 174 6.84 -19.10 -6.91
N THR A 175 7.21 -17.88 -6.51
CA THR A 175 6.28 -16.76 -6.32
C THR A 175 6.42 -15.78 -7.49
N SER A 176 5.30 -15.15 -7.85
CA SER A 176 5.25 -14.11 -8.89
C SER A 176 4.62 -12.86 -8.30
N THR A 177 4.96 -11.69 -8.81
CA THR A 177 4.48 -10.41 -8.27
C THR A 177 3.31 -9.89 -9.11
N THR A 178 2.32 -9.30 -8.43
CA THR A 178 1.26 -8.51 -9.07
C THR A 178 1.42 -7.07 -8.61
N LEU A 179 1.32 -6.12 -9.53
CA LEU A 179 1.32 -4.69 -9.22
C LEU A 179 -0.12 -4.21 -9.02
N PHE A 180 -0.37 -3.58 -7.88
CA PHE A 180 -1.59 -2.84 -7.60
C PHE A 180 -1.28 -1.37 -7.45
N ASP A 181 -2.18 -0.53 -7.95
CA ASP A 181 -2.08 0.92 -7.83
C ASP A 181 -3.36 1.51 -7.26
N ILE A 182 -3.27 2.78 -6.86
CA ILE A 182 -4.43 3.61 -6.50
C ILE A 182 -4.66 4.66 -7.59
N ASN A 183 -5.81 4.59 -8.25
CA ASN A 183 -6.31 5.69 -9.07
C ASN A 183 -7.13 6.63 -8.18
N THR A 184 -6.57 7.82 -7.91
CA THR A 184 -7.15 8.83 -7.02
C THR A 184 -8.22 9.69 -7.69
N ASP A 185 -8.34 9.66 -9.02
CA ASP A 185 -9.44 10.33 -9.74
C ASP A 185 -10.73 9.51 -9.65
N THR A 186 -10.62 8.18 -9.75
CA THR A 186 -11.79 7.28 -9.67
C THR A 186 -12.01 6.65 -8.29
N ASP A 187 -11.12 6.91 -7.31
CA ASP A 187 -11.13 6.31 -5.98
C ASP A 187 -11.21 4.76 -6.04
N GLN A 188 -10.29 4.17 -6.82
CA GLN A 188 -10.25 2.73 -7.09
C GLN A 188 -8.86 2.14 -6.87
N VAL A 189 -8.86 0.88 -6.41
CA VAL A 189 -7.70 0.01 -6.60
C VAL A 189 -7.74 -0.52 -8.04
N VAL A 190 -6.58 -0.50 -8.69
CA VAL A 190 -6.40 -1.02 -10.05
C VAL A 190 -5.22 -1.99 -10.08
N ILE A 191 -5.28 -3.01 -10.93
CA ILE A 191 -4.14 -3.88 -11.25
C ILE A 191 -3.43 -3.29 -12.48
N GLN A 192 -2.11 -3.20 -12.41
CA GLN A 192 -1.27 -2.84 -13.56
C GLN A 192 -0.63 -4.09 -14.17
N SER A 193 -1.23 -4.61 -15.25
CA SER A 193 -0.78 -5.88 -15.85
C SER A 193 -0.90 -5.92 -17.38
N PRO A 194 0.21 -6.14 -18.11
CA PRO A 194 1.59 -6.15 -17.62
C PRO A 194 2.06 -4.77 -17.13
N PRO A 195 2.91 -4.66 -16.09
CA PRO A 195 3.41 -3.37 -15.60
C PRO A 195 4.04 -2.49 -16.69
N ASN A 196 4.87 -3.08 -17.57
CA ASN A 196 5.58 -2.29 -18.58
C ASN A 196 4.68 -1.80 -19.72
N ASN A 197 3.46 -2.33 -19.83
CA ASN A 197 2.44 -1.86 -20.78
C ASN A 197 1.60 -0.71 -20.21
N GLY A 198 1.66 -0.45 -18.91
CA GLY A 198 0.88 0.59 -18.25
C GLY A 198 -0.63 0.33 -18.25
N THR A 199 -1.09 -0.86 -18.64
CA THR A 199 -2.51 -1.21 -18.67
C THR A 199 -3.05 -1.33 -17.25
N LEU A 200 -4.10 -0.55 -16.94
CA LEU A 200 -4.77 -0.55 -15.64
C LEU A 200 -6.16 -1.18 -15.74
N VAL A 201 -6.48 -2.06 -14.81
CA VAL A 201 -7.79 -2.73 -14.71
C VAL A 201 -8.32 -2.59 -13.28
N ALA A 202 -9.48 -1.97 -13.11
CA ALA A 202 -10.06 -1.78 -11.78
C ALA A 202 -10.44 -3.11 -11.11
N THR A 203 -10.11 -3.22 -9.82
CA THR A 203 -10.55 -4.34 -8.96
C THR A 203 -11.76 -3.94 -8.13
N GLY A 204 -11.82 -2.69 -7.67
CA GLY A 204 -13.01 -2.11 -7.07
C GLY A 204 -12.78 -0.75 -6.43
N SER A 205 -13.83 -0.21 -5.81
CA SER A 205 -13.80 1.13 -5.21
C SER A 205 -13.24 1.09 -3.78
N LEU A 206 -12.48 2.12 -3.43
CA LEU A 206 -11.98 2.37 -2.08
C LEU A 206 -13.12 2.56 -1.05
N GLY A 207 -14.28 3.06 -1.49
CA GLY A 207 -15.36 3.47 -0.59
C GLY A 207 -15.06 4.74 0.23
N VAL A 208 -13.87 5.32 0.03
CA VAL A 208 -13.41 6.59 0.58
C VAL A 208 -12.73 7.39 -0.51
N ASN A 209 -12.72 8.71 -0.39
CA ASN A 209 -11.92 9.54 -1.29
C ASN A 209 -10.45 9.49 -0.85
N ALA A 210 -9.56 9.06 -1.75
CA ALA A 210 -8.14 8.90 -1.45
C ALA A 210 -7.42 10.24 -1.22
N GLY A 211 -7.93 11.31 -1.86
CA GLY A 211 -7.19 12.54 -2.08
C GLY A 211 -6.13 12.35 -3.18
N PRO A 212 -5.50 13.43 -3.65
CA PRO A 212 -4.60 13.37 -4.81
C PRO A 212 -3.21 12.82 -4.50
N ASN A 213 -2.85 12.69 -3.21
CA ASN A 213 -1.58 12.15 -2.75
C ASN A 213 -1.85 10.96 -1.83
N ALA A 214 -1.79 9.76 -2.40
CA ALA A 214 -2.07 8.51 -1.72
C ALA A 214 -0.81 7.64 -1.66
N GLY A 215 -0.70 6.85 -0.60
CA GLY A 215 0.33 5.81 -0.45
C GLY A 215 -0.30 4.42 -0.38
N LEU A 216 0.43 3.41 -0.82
CA LEU A 216 0.03 2.00 -0.79
C LEU A 216 1.29 1.16 -0.58
N ASP A 217 1.21 0.18 0.29
CA ASP A 217 2.22 -0.87 0.40
C ASP A 217 1.57 -2.21 0.77
N ILE A 218 2.21 -3.32 0.39
CA ILE A 218 1.73 -4.68 0.59
C ILE A 218 2.77 -5.46 1.41
N TYR A 219 2.42 -5.72 2.67
CA TYR A 219 3.18 -6.65 3.51
C TYR A 219 2.98 -8.09 3.05
N SER A 220 4.05 -8.87 3.01
CA SER A 220 4.02 -10.31 2.74
C SER A 220 4.42 -11.09 4.00
N ASP A 221 3.51 -11.94 4.48
CA ASP A 221 3.78 -12.87 5.58
C ASP A 221 4.50 -14.10 5.01
N LEU A 222 5.65 -14.44 5.57
CA LEU A 222 6.56 -15.45 5.03
C LEU A 222 6.56 -16.71 5.90
N SER A 223 6.58 -17.87 5.23
CA SER A 223 6.91 -19.14 5.85
C SER A 223 8.04 -19.81 5.07
N ARG A 224 9.22 -19.94 5.71
CA ARG A 224 10.43 -20.49 5.10
C ARG A 224 10.85 -19.71 3.84
N GLY A 225 10.85 -18.38 3.92
CA GLY A 225 11.22 -17.50 2.81
C GLY A 225 10.26 -17.52 1.62
N LYS A 226 9.00 -17.94 1.81
CA LYS A 226 7.95 -17.92 0.78
C LYS A 226 6.71 -17.24 1.31
N THR A 227 6.14 -16.32 0.53
CA THR A 227 4.89 -15.63 0.88
C THR A 227 3.75 -16.63 1.02
N ILE A 228 3.07 -16.58 2.16
CA ILE A 228 1.86 -17.36 2.45
C ILE A 228 0.61 -16.50 2.51
N SER A 229 0.74 -15.20 2.78
CA SER A 229 -0.35 -14.24 2.71
C SER A 229 0.16 -12.83 2.43
N ASN A 230 -0.71 -11.97 1.88
CA ASN A 230 -0.43 -10.55 1.64
C ASN A 230 -1.44 -9.70 2.42
N SER A 231 -1.00 -8.58 2.99
CA SER A 231 -1.83 -7.59 3.65
C SER A 231 -1.48 -6.20 3.14
N ALA A 232 -2.44 -5.53 2.49
CA ALA A 232 -2.22 -4.21 1.94
C ALA A 232 -2.67 -3.09 2.89
N PHE A 233 -1.90 -2.01 2.87
CA PHE A 233 -2.13 -0.84 3.70
C PHE A 233 -2.05 0.43 2.85
N GLY A 234 -2.92 1.39 3.14
CA GLY A 234 -2.98 2.65 2.42
C GLY A 234 -2.93 3.86 3.33
N THR A 235 -2.40 4.97 2.81
CA THR A 235 -2.50 6.29 3.45
C THR A 235 -3.30 7.21 2.53
N PHE A 236 -4.41 7.75 3.04
CA PHE A 236 -5.31 8.61 2.27
C PHE A 236 -5.60 9.90 3.03
N ILE A 237 -5.79 10.99 2.29
CA ILE A 237 -6.21 12.28 2.83
C ILE A 237 -7.55 12.67 2.18
N PRO A 238 -8.69 12.21 2.74
CA PRO A 238 -10.00 12.61 2.26
C PRO A 238 -10.19 14.13 2.32
N ALA A 239 -10.95 14.70 1.39
CA ALA A 239 -11.23 16.13 1.35
C ALA A 239 -11.81 16.66 2.69
N GLY A 240 -11.18 17.68 3.26
CA GLY A 240 -11.56 18.23 4.58
C GLY A 240 -11.23 17.33 5.79
N GLY A 241 -10.66 16.15 5.53
CA GLY A 241 -10.14 15.23 6.54
C GLY A 241 -8.66 15.47 6.85
N GLY A 242 -8.07 14.56 7.61
CA GLY A 242 -6.61 14.49 7.74
C GLY A 242 -6.13 13.09 7.38
N ALA A 243 -4.82 12.94 7.21
CA ALA A 243 -4.21 11.68 6.82
C ALA A 243 -4.67 10.54 7.73
N THR A 244 -5.20 9.50 7.10
CA THR A 244 -5.76 8.33 7.76
C THR A 244 -5.11 7.09 7.17
N PHE A 245 -4.77 6.15 8.04
CA PHE A 245 -4.22 4.85 7.69
C PHE A 245 -5.35 3.84 7.50
N TYR A 246 -5.25 3.02 6.47
CA TYR A 246 -6.27 2.06 6.08
C TYR A 246 -5.65 0.68 5.89
N THR A 247 -6.40 -0.37 6.20
CA THR A 247 -6.23 -1.65 5.49
C THR A 247 -6.97 -1.56 4.16
N VAL A 248 -6.43 -2.21 3.13
CA VAL A 248 -7.00 -2.21 1.78
C VAL A 248 -7.14 -3.64 1.30
N ASP A 249 -8.34 -4.04 0.87
CA ASP A 249 -8.51 -5.25 0.09
C ASP A 249 -8.26 -4.93 -1.38
N VAL A 250 -7.10 -5.34 -1.89
CA VAL A 250 -6.68 -5.01 -3.26
C VAL A 250 -7.51 -5.71 -4.35
N LEU A 251 -8.27 -6.75 -4.02
CA LEU A 251 -9.10 -7.49 -4.96
C LEU A 251 -10.53 -6.97 -5.04
N THR A 252 -11.05 -6.39 -3.95
CA THR A 252 -12.38 -5.77 -3.93
C THR A 252 -12.36 -4.24 -3.93
N GLY A 253 -11.18 -3.66 -3.71
CA GLY A 253 -10.96 -2.24 -3.52
C GLY A 253 -11.27 -1.73 -2.12
N ALA A 254 -11.95 -2.49 -1.25
CA ALA A 254 -12.50 -1.96 0.00
C ALA A 254 -11.40 -1.46 0.96
N ALA A 255 -11.46 -0.18 1.35
CA ALA A 255 -10.59 0.39 2.36
C ALA A 255 -11.29 0.49 3.72
N THR A 256 -10.62 0.03 4.79
CA THR A 256 -11.13 0.12 6.17
C THR A 256 -10.19 0.98 7.02
N ALA A 257 -10.73 2.05 7.61
CA ALA A 257 -9.92 2.97 8.41
C ALA A 257 -9.40 2.27 9.68
N VAL A 258 -8.09 2.37 9.92
CA VAL A 258 -7.44 1.88 11.14
C VAL A 258 -7.32 3.02 12.15
N GLY A 259 -6.82 4.18 11.71
CA GLY A 259 -6.67 5.34 12.58
C GLY A 259 -6.11 6.55 11.85
N LYS A 260 -6.33 7.72 12.45
CA LYS A 260 -5.88 9.00 11.89
C LYS A 260 -4.47 9.33 12.38
N PHE A 261 -3.58 9.69 11.47
CA PHE A 261 -2.24 10.17 11.80
C PHE A 261 -2.31 11.54 12.49
N PRO A 262 -1.36 11.85 13.39
CA PRO A 262 -1.21 13.20 13.95
C PRO A 262 -0.52 14.18 12.97
N LEU A 263 -0.01 13.68 11.85
CA LEU A 263 0.64 14.43 10.77
C LEU A 263 0.05 14.03 9.41
N ALA A 264 0.23 14.86 8.40
CA ALA A 264 -0.19 14.55 7.02
C ALA A 264 0.79 13.55 6.37
N ILE A 265 0.73 12.27 6.74
CA ILE A 265 1.49 11.20 6.09
C ILE A 265 0.78 10.77 4.81
N THR A 266 1.49 10.71 3.68
CA THR A 266 0.90 10.42 2.35
C THR A 266 1.59 9.30 1.58
N ASP A 267 2.61 8.68 2.17
CA ASP A 267 3.25 7.51 1.61
C ASP A 267 3.72 6.60 2.76
N VAL A 268 3.82 5.30 2.50
CA VAL A 268 4.04 4.27 3.52
C VAL A 268 4.92 3.15 3.00
N ALA A 269 5.79 2.65 3.87
CA ALA A 269 6.52 1.40 3.69
C ALA A 269 6.46 0.56 4.97
N ILE A 270 6.00 -0.68 4.87
CA ILE A 270 5.91 -1.67 5.93
C ILE A 270 7.22 -2.44 5.97
N ALA A 271 7.76 -2.68 7.16
CA ALA A 271 8.97 -3.48 7.31
C ALA A 271 8.75 -4.90 6.79
N LEU A 272 9.74 -5.42 6.06
CA LEU A 272 9.73 -6.80 5.56
C LEU A 272 9.65 -7.81 6.72
N ASP A 273 9.04 -8.96 6.43
CA ASP A 273 9.04 -10.11 7.33
C ASP A 273 10.46 -10.71 7.41
N PRO A 274 11.01 -10.96 8.62
CA PRO A 274 12.32 -11.56 8.78
C PRO A 274 12.38 -13.10 8.61
N ASN A 275 11.24 -13.80 8.42
CA ASN A 275 11.16 -15.29 8.42
C ASN A 275 11.49 -16.01 7.09
#